data_AF-A0A644W442-F1
#
_entry.id   AF-A0A644W442-F1
#
_cell.length_a   1.000
_cell.length_b   1.000
_cell.length_c   1.000
_cell.angle_alpha   90.00
_cell.angle_beta   90.00
_cell.angle_gamma   90.00
#
_symmetry.space_group_name_H-M   'P 1'
#
loop_
_entity.id
_entity.type
_entity.pdbx_description
1 polymer ?
#
loop_
_entity_poly.entity_id
_entity_poly.type
_entity_poly.pdbx_seq_one_letter_code
_entity_poly.pdbx_strand_id
1 'polypeptide(L)'
;MKKIIFIVAAIIVGAMVVGAVDSIRPFGEPGASPMDDYFIASALKDRSSENVVTSIVFDYRGFDTIGEAAVLFTALCAITALFREGRKKL
;
A
#
# COMPACT_ATOMS: atom_id res chain seq x y z
N MET A 1 23.44 22.42 -12.84
CA MET A 1 22.97 21.41 -13.81
C MET A 1 22.17 20.28 -13.16
N LYS A 2 22.68 19.51 -12.18
CA LYS A 2 21.93 18.41 -11.53
C LYS A 2 20.57 18.83 -10.93
N LYS A 3 20.50 19.98 -10.25
CA LYS A 3 19.24 20.52 -9.71
C LYS A 3 18.22 20.86 -10.80
N ILE A 4 18.68 21.38 -11.93
CA ILE A 4 17.83 21.74 -13.07
C ILE A 4 17.27 20.46 -13.70
N ILE A 5 18.11 19.44 -13.90
CA ILE A 5 17.68 18.12 -14.40
C ILE A 5 16.63 17.50 -13.47
N PHE A 6 16.84 17.57 -12.15
CA PHE A 6 15.88 17.06 -11.17
C PHE A 6 14.54 17.80 -11.22
N ILE A 7 14.57 19.14 -11.30
CA ILE A 7 13.35 19.96 -11.40
C ILE A 7 12.59 19.64 -12.69
N VAL A 8 13.29 19.54 -13.82
CA VAL A 8 12.68 19.18 -15.10
C VAL A 8 12.06 17.79 -15.03
N ALA A 9 12.75 16.80 -14.46
CA ALA A 9 12.21 15.45 -14.28
C ALA A 9 10.97 15.45 -13.37
N ALA A 10 10.99 16.20 -12.25
CA ALA A 10 9.85 16.32 -11.35
C ALA A 10 8.63 16.97 -12.02
N ILE A 11 8.84 17.99 -12.86
CA ILE A 11 7.78 18.62 -13.65
C ILE A 11 7.19 17.63 -14.66
N ILE A 12 8.03 16.87 -15.36
CA ILE A 12 7.57 15.86 -16.32
C ILE A 12 6.71 14.81 -15.62
N VAL A 13 7.20 14.24 -14.51
CA VAL A 13 6.43 13.24 -13.74
C VAL A 13 5.14 13.85 -13.20
N GLY A 14 5.20 15.07 -12.66
CA GLY A 14 4.02 15.78 -12.18
C GLY A 14 2.98 16.01 -13.28
N ALA A 15 3.40 16.44 -14.47
CA ALA A 15 2.53 16.60 -15.61
C ALA A 15 1.90 15.28 -16.08
N MET A 16 2.68 14.18 -16.07
CA MET A 16 2.15 12.85 -16.37
C MET A 16 1.09 12.41 -15.35
N VAL A 17 1.32 12.64 -14.06
CA VAL A 17 0.35 12.32 -13.00
C VAL A 17 -0.92 13.14 -13.18
N VAL A 18 -0.81 14.46 -13.40
CA VAL A 18 -1.97 15.33 -13.63
C VAL A 18 -2.75 14.90 -14.88
N GLY A 19 -2.06 14.62 -15.99
CA GLY A 19 -2.72 14.11 -17.20
C GLY A 19 -3.38 12.75 -17.02
N ALA A 20 -2.87 11.90 -16.12
CA ALA A 20 -3.51 10.62 -15.78
C ALA A 20 -4.80 10.81 -14.96
N VAL A 21 -4.93 11.89 -14.18
CA VAL A 21 -6.15 12.18 -13.41
C VAL A 21 -7.35 12.40 -14.32
N ASP A 22 -7.15 12.99 -15.50
CA ASP A 22 -8.23 13.17 -16.50
C ASP A 22 -8.79 11.84 -17.02
N SER A 23 -8.06 10.73 -16.85
CA SER A 23 -8.49 9.39 -17.25
C SER A 23 -9.17 8.59 -16.13
N ILE A 24 -9.29 9.16 -14.93
CA ILE A 24 -9.96 8.51 -13.80
C ILE A 24 -11.48 8.66 -13.97
N ARG A 25 -12.23 7.66 -13.49
CA ARG A 25 -13.70 7.71 -13.49
C ARG A 25 -14.22 8.93 -12.72
N PRO A 26 -15.36 9.53 -13.12
CA PRO A 26 -16.02 10.57 -12.34
C PRO A 26 -16.29 10.11 -10.91
N PHE A 27 -16.23 11.06 -9.98
CA PHE A 27 -16.55 10.79 -8.59
C PHE A 27 -17.99 10.26 -8.44
N GLY A 28 -18.17 9.16 -7.71
CA GLY A 28 -19.47 8.52 -7.52
C GLY A 28 -19.86 7.52 -8.62
N GLU A 29 -19.04 7.33 -9.65
CA GLU A 29 -19.29 6.37 -10.72
C GLU A 29 -18.24 5.24 -10.71
N PRO A 30 -18.40 4.22 -9.82
CA PRO A 30 -17.45 3.10 -9.75
C PRO A 30 -17.41 2.28 -11.05
N GLY A 31 -18.44 2.37 -11.89
CA GLY A 31 -18.60 1.55 -13.09
C GLY A 31 -18.89 0.09 -12.75
N ALA A 32 -18.58 -0.82 -13.67
CA ALA A 32 -18.65 -2.24 -13.37
C ALA A 32 -17.47 -2.66 -12.48
N SER A 33 -17.76 -3.09 -11.25
CA SER A 33 -16.75 -3.60 -10.31
C SER A 33 -17.13 -4.97 -9.75
N PRO A 34 -16.99 -6.05 -10.56
CA PRO A 34 -17.40 -7.39 -10.17
C PRO A 34 -16.69 -7.91 -8.91
N MET A 35 -15.46 -7.43 -8.67
CA MET A 35 -14.68 -7.78 -7.48
C MET A 35 -15.28 -7.15 -6.23
N ASP A 36 -15.59 -5.85 -6.26
CA ASP A 36 -16.15 -5.13 -5.11
C ASP A 36 -17.52 -5.72 -4.76
N ASP A 37 -18.36 -5.94 -5.79
CA ASP A 37 -19.68 -6.55 -5.65
C ASP A 37 -19.58 -7.94 -5.01
N TYR A 38 -18.60 -8.76 -5.43
CA TYR A 38 -18.35 -10.07 -4.84
C TYR A 38 -17.96 -9.98 -3.36
N PHE A 39 -17.02 -9.11 -3.00
CA PHE A 39 -16.59 -8.99 -1.61
C PHE A 39 -17.71 -8.48 -0.70
N ILE A 40 -18.51 -7.52 -1.16
CA ILE A 40 -19.67 -7.02 -0.41
C ILE A 40 -20.70 -8.14 -0.19
N ALA A 41 -21.00 -8.93 -1.23
CA ALA A 41 -21.99 -10.00 -1.14
C ALA A 41 -21.51 -11.22 -0.34
N SER A 42 -20.21 -11.52 -0.37
CA SER A 42 -19.68 -12.80 0.12
C SER A 42 -18.89 -12.70 1.43
N ALA A 43 -18.46 -11.52 1.90
CA ALA A 43 -17.63 -11.37 3.10
C ALA A 43 -18.17 -12.11 4.33
N LEU A 44 -19.46 -11.94 4.64
CA LEU A 44 -20.08 -12.61 5.78
C LEU A 44 -20.17 -14.12 5.57
N LYS A 45 -20.52 -14.57 4.37
CA LYS A 45 -20.70 -15.99 4.04
C LYS A 45 -19.38 -16.76 4.03
N ASP A 46 -18.36 -16.20 3.40
CA ASP A 46 -17.11 -16.88 3.13
C ASP A 46 -16.12 -16.75 4.29
N ARG A 47 -16.16 -15.63 5.02
CA ARG A 47 -15.16 -15.27 6.05
C ARG A 47 -15.77 -14.96 7.42
N SER A 48 -17.08 -15.13 7.58
CA SER A 48 -17.78 -14.85 8.85
C SER A 48 -17.48 -13.45 9.41
N SER A 49 -17.29 -12.48 8.52
CA SER A 49 -16.90 -11.11 8.86
C SER A 49 -17.94 -10.11 8.38
N GLU A 50 -18.53 -9.37 9.32
CA GLU A 50 -19.43 -8.25 9.05
C GLU A 50 -18.66 -7.03 8.50
N ASN A 51 -17.36 -6.95 8.78
CA ASN A 51 -16.51 -5.87 8.31
C ASN A 51 -15.78 -6.30 7.04
N VAL A 52 -16.38 -5.96 5.89
CA VAL A 52 -15.87 -6.25 4.56
C VAL A 52 -14.42 -5.81 4.38
N VAL A 53 -14.04 -4.62 4.87
CA VAL A 53 -12.68 -4.09 4.75
C VAL A 53 -11.67 -4.99 5.47
N THR A 54 -11.97 -5.40 6.70
CA THR A 54 -11.08 -6.31 7.45
C THR A 54 -11.01 -7.70 6.80
N SER A 55 -12.12 -8.18 6.24
CA SER A 55 -12.11 -9.44 5.48
C SER A 55 -11.26 -9.34 4.22
N ILE A 56 -11.16 -8.17 3.60
CA ILE A 56 -10.27 -8.01 2.44
C ILE A 56 -8.81 -8.03 2.91
N VAL A 57 -8.45 -7.21 3.89
CA VAL A 57 -7.04 -7.01 4.28
C VAL A 57 -6.45 -8.23 5.00
N PHE A 58 -7.21 -8.92 5.85
CA PHE A 58 -6.70 -10.07 6.60
C PHE A 58 -7.00 -11.42 5.96
N ASP A 59 -8.10 -11.54 5.23
CA ASP A 59 -8.63 -12.82 4.78
C ASP A 59 -8.42 -13.05 3.28
N TYR A 60 -8.99 -12.21 2.40
CA TYR A 60 -8.86 -12.36 0.95
C TYR A 60 -7.46 -11.98 0.46
N ARG A 61 -6.88 -10.91 1.00
CA ARG A 61 -5.57 -10.36 0.66
C ARG A 61 -4.61 -10.37 1.86
N GLY A 62 -4.76 -11.35 2.74
CA GLY A 62 -3.90 -11.51 3.93
C GLY A 62 -2.40 -11.59 3.62
N PHE A 63 -2.03 -12.07 2.43
CA PHE A 63 -0.62 -12.12 2.01
C PHE A 63 0.04 -10.74 1.94
N ASP A 64 -0.69 -9.72 1.48
CA ASP A 64 -0.18 -8.35 1.42
C ASP A 64 0.10 -7.81 2.83
N THR A 65 -0.81 -8.08 3.78
CA THR A 65 -0.68 -7.71 5.20
C THR A 65 0.47 -8.44 5.91
N ILE A 66 0.71 -9.71 5.59
CA ILE A 66 1.91 -10.43 6.06
C ILE A 66 3.17 -9.75 5.53
N GLY A 67 3.16 -9.30 4.27
CA GLY A 67 4.23 -8.50 3.67
C GLY A 67 4.47 -7.17 4.41
N GLU A 68 3.41 -6.43 4.71
CA GLU A 68 3.48 -5.19 5.50
C GLU A 68 4.10 -5.45 6.89
N ALA A 69 3.66 -6.51 7.58
CA ALA A 69 4.23 -6.91 8.86
C ALA A 69 5.72 -7.27 8.76
N ALA A 70 6.13 -7.97 7.69
CA ALA A 70 7.53 -8.31 7.45
C ALA A 70 8.40 -7.07 7.19
N VAL A 71 7.89 -6.07 6.47
CA VAL A 71 8.58 -4.78 6.24
C VAL A 71 8.79 -4.06 7.57
N LEU A 72 7.74 -3.91 8.38
CA LEU A 72 7.83 -3.25 9.69
C LEU A 72 8.77 -3.99 10.64
N PHE A 73 8.68 -5.33 10.68
CA PHE A 73 9.57 -6.16 11.48
C PHE A 73 11.03 -5.98 11.05
N THR A 74 11.30 -6.00 9.75
CA THR A 74 12.64 -5.81 9.20
C THR A 74 13.18 -4.41 9.52
N ALA A 75 12.35 -3.37 9.41
CA ALA A 75 12.73 -2.01 9.79
C ALA A 75 13.11 -1.93 11.28
N LEU A 76 12.33 -2.57 12.15
CA LEU A 76 12.65 -2.65 13.59
C LEU A 76 13.96 -3.40 13.85
N CYS A 77 14.18 -4.55 13.19
CA CYS A 77 15.43 -5.29 13.28
C CYS A 77 16.63 -4.46 12.80
N ALA A 78 16.49 -3.70 11.71
CA ALA A 78 17.55 -2.85 11.18
C ALA A 78 17.92 -1.72 12.15
N ILE A 79 16.91 -1.03 12.70
CA ILE A 79 17.11 0.03 13.70
C ILE A 79 17.78 -0.54 14.95
N THR A 80 17.26 -1.63 15.50
CA THR A 80 17.82 -2.24 16.71
C THR A 80 19.25 -2.74 16.49
N ALA A 81 19.56 -3.32 15.33
CA ALA A 81 20.92 -3.73 14.98
C ALA A 81 21.89 -2.54 14.85
N LEU A 82 21.43 -1.42 14.28
CA LEU A 82 22.24 -0.20 14.09
C LEU A 82 22.57 0.48 15.43
N PHE A 83 21.61 0.55 16.36
CA PHE A 83 21.78 1.19 17.65
C PHE A 83 22.28 0.26 18.77
N ARG A 84 22.56 -1.02 18.46
CA ARG A 84 23.09 -1.96 19.45
C ARG A 84 24.52 -1.56 19.85
N GLU A 85 24.73 -1.16 21.09
CA GLU A 85 26.08 -0.95 21.62
C GLU A 85 26.91 -2.24 21.51
N GLY A 86 28.11 -2.11 20.94
CA GLY A 86 29.07 -3.20 20.87
C GLY A 86 29.50 -3.59 22.29
N ARG A 87 29.54 -4.90 22.57
CA ARG A 87 30.05 -5.44 23.83
C ARG A 87 31.46 -4.87 24.06
N LYS A 88 31.68 -4.12 25.16
CA LYS A 88 33.03 -3.68 25.56
C LYS A 88 33.91 -4.92 25.64
N LYS A 89 34.98 -4.98 24.85
CA LYS A 89 36.02 -6.01 25.02
C LYS A 89 36.63 -5.77 26.41
N LEU A 90 36.45 -6.75 27.30
CA LEU A 90 37.17 -6.86 28.57
C LEU A 90 38.66 -7.10 28.29
#